data_AF-A0A972AFQ8-F1
#
_entry.id   AF-A0A972AFQ8-F1
#
_cell.length_a   1.000
_cell.length_b   1.000
_cell.length_c   1.000
_cell.angle_alpha   90.00
_cell.angle_beta   90.00
_cell.angle_gamma   90.00
#
_symmetry.space_group_name_H-M   'P 1'
#
loop_
_entity.id
_entity.type
_entity.pdbx_description
1 polymer ?
#
loop_
_entity_poly.entity_id
_entity_poly.type
_entity_poly.pdbx_seq_one_letter_code
_entity_poly.pdbx_strand_id
1 'polypeptide(L)'
;MKKAEIDKRLLDLKARQGTGEKMPCPRCGRNTIKAPLAHNALSRYADLYVCDECGMTEAMLDMMRNPLPLEQWAVFKNTGPELDFKALSMQEVVGRVLGSQTEELLRLHRAWVLRTDGHTFDALREQALKACPGIMDLRENPFCAVYRAKDGQVLIRLRWDGNKSEIAVDTLPEKKK
;
A
#
# COMPACT_ATOMS: atom_id res chain seq x y z
N MET A 1 9.72 -5.29 -5.38
CA MET A 1 9.93 -6.70 -4.96
C MET A 1 11.10 -7.28 -5.75
N LYS A 2 11.78 -8.30 -5.22
CA LYS A 2 12.83 -9.00 -5.99
C LYS A 2 12.17 -9.91 -7.04
N LYS A 3 12.79 -10.08 -8.21
CA LYS A 3 12.25 -10.93 -9.31
C LYS A 3 11.83 -12.34 -8.84
N ALA A 4 12.67 -13.00 -8.04
CA ALA A 4 12.38 -14.33 -7.50
C ALA A 4 11.10 -14.40 -6.65
N GLU A 5 10.73 -13.30 -6.00
CA GLU A 5 9.51 -13.20 -5.19
C GLU A 5 8.27 -13.06 -6.06
N ILE A 6 8.38 -12.30 -7.16
CA ILE A 6 7.33 -12.17 -8.18
C ILE A 6 7.08 -13.54 -8.81
N ASP A 7 8.14 -14.23 -9.26
CA ASP A 7 8.04 -15.54 -9.91
C ASP A 7 7.37 -16.57 -8.98
N LYS A 8 7.75 -16.59 -7.69
CA LYS A 8 7.13 -17.45 -6.68
C LYS A 8 5.64 -17.18 -6.53
N ARG A 9 5.24 -15.90 -6.48
CA ARG A 9 3.83 -15.51 -6.39
C ARG A 9 3.04 -15.83 -7.66
N LEU A 10 3.62 -15.67 -8.84
CA LEU A 10 2.98 -16.08 -10.10
C LEU A 10 2.66 -17.58 -10.11
N LEU A 11 3.60 -18.41 -9.64
CA LEU A 11 3.40 -19.85 -9.52
C LEU A 11 2.26 -20.21 -8.55
N ASP A 12 2.20 -19.56 -7.39
CA ASP A 12 1.10 -19.73 -6.41
C ASP A 12 -0.27 -19.38 -7.02
N LEU A 13 -0.36 -18.22 -7.70
CA LEU A 13 -1.60 -17.78 -8.33
C LEU A 13 -2.05 -18.74 -9.43
N LYS A 14 -1.12 -19.26 -10.23
CA LYS A 14 -1.41 -20.25 -11.25
C LYS A 14 -1.95 -21.55 -10.63
N ALA A 15 -1.36 -22.02 -9.54
CA ALA A 15 -1.84 -23.21 -8.84
C ALA A 15 -3.27 -23.03 -8.31
N ARG A 16 -3.57 -21.87 -7.70
CA ARG A 16 -4.90 -21.50 -7.20
C ARG A 16 -5.94 -21.37 -8.31
N GLN A 17 -5.55 -20.83 -9.46
CA GLN A 17 -6.40 -20.87 -10.64
C GLN A 17 -6.64 -22.32 -11.09
N GLY A 18 -5.61 -23.16 -11.12
CA GLY A 18 -5.74 -24.58 -11.47
C GLY A 18 -6.74 -25.37 -10.62
N THR A 19 -6.93 -25.00 -9.34
CA THR A 19 -7.92 -25.63 -8.45
C THR A 19 -9.35 -25.08 -8.63
N GLY A 20 -9.53 -24.04 -9.45
CA GLY A 20 -10.81 -23.37 -9.63
C GLY A 20 -11.18 -22.43 -8.48
N GLU A 21 -10.21 -21.99 -7.67
CA GLU A 21 -10.46 -21.03 -6.60
C GLU A 21 -11.08 -19.73 -7.14
N LYS A 22 -12.17 -19.26 -6.52
CA LYS A 22 -12.77 -17.98 -6.87
C LYS A 22 -11.90 -16.84 -6.33
N MET A 23 -11.20 -16.16 -7.24
CA MET A 23 -10.25 -15.10 -6.91
C MET A 23 -10.45 -13.85 -7.78
N PRO A 24 -10.06 -12.65 -7.29
CA PRO A 24 -10.04 -11.45 -8.10
C PRO A 24 -9.03 -11.56 -9.25
N CYS A 25 -9.20 -10.72 -10.27
CA CYS A 25 -8.23 -10.60 -11.35
C CYS A 25 -6.86 -10.16 -10.79
N PRO A 26 -5.77 -10.92 -11.02
CA PRO A 26 -4.46 -10.60 -10.44
C PRO A 26 -3.87 -9.28 -10.95
N ARG A 27 -4.27 -8.83 -12.16
CA ARG A 27 -3.79 -7.57 -12.76
C ARG A 27 -4.50 -6.33 -12.20
N CYS A 28 -5.84 -6.33 -12.15
CA CYS A 28 -6.61 -5.14 -11.73
C CYS A 28 -7.24 -5.23 -10.34
N GLY A 29 -7.28 -6.42 -9.72
CA GLY A 29 -7.87 -6.64 -8.39
C GLY A 29 -9.39 -6.75 -8.37
N ARG A 30 -10.09 -6.58 -9.50
CA ARG A 30 -11.55 -6.65 -9.57
C ARG A 30 -12.04 -8.11 -9.55
N ASN A 31 -13.16 -8.38 -8.90
CA ASN A 31 -13.83 -9.70 -8.84
C ASN A 31 -14.60 -10.02 -10.14
N THR A 32 -13.91 -10.01 -11.28
CA THR A 32 -14.51 -10.16 -12.61
C THR A 32 -14.04 -11.43 -13.34
N ILE A 33 -13.27 -12.29 -12.68
CA ILE A 33 -12.87 -13.58 -13.24
C ILE A 33 -14.09 -14.49 -13.33
N LYS A 34 -14.33 -15.04 -14.52
CA LYS A 34 -15.43 -15.95 -14.83
C LYS A 34 -15.05 -17.40 -14.53
N ALA A 35 -16.05 -18.21 -14.21
CA ALA A 35 -15.96 -19.66 -14.23
C ALA A 35 -16.71 -20.19 -15.47
N PRO A 36 -16.17 -21.15 -16.23
CA PRO A 36 -14.81 -21.73 -16.13
C PRO A 36 -13.70 -20.73 -16.48
N LEU A 37 -12.49 -20.95 -15.96
CA LEU A 37 -11.36 -20.05 -16.16
C LEU A 37 -10.99 -19.82 -17.62
N ALA A 38 -11.19 -20.82 -18.48
CA ALA A 38 -10.95 -20.74 -19.92
C ALA A 38 -11.79 -19.69 -20.65
N HIS A 39 -12.83 -19.13 -20.01
CA HIS A 39 -13.62 -18.00 -20.55
C HIS A 39 -12.98 -16.63 -20.30
N ASN A 40 -11.81 -16.59 -19.66
CA ASN A 40 -11.06 -15.36 -19.41
C ASN A 40 -9.83 -15.31 -20.34
N ALA A 41 -9.20 -14.14 -20.45
CA ALA A 41 -8.00 -13.99 -21.25
C ALA A 41 -6.78 -14.61 -20.56
N LEU A 42 -5.96 -15.36 -21.31
CA LEU A 42 -4.62 -15.72 -20.84
C LEU A 42 -3.71 -14.50 -20.98
N SER A 43 -3.00 -14.14 -19.90
CA SER A 43 -2.13 -12.97 -19.92
C SER A 43 -0.97 -13.14 -20.91
N ARG A 44 -0.55 -12.04 -21.54
CA ARG A 44 0.62 -11.99 -22.43
C ARG A 44 1.95 -11.96 -21.69
N TYR A 45 1.92 -11.58 -20.41
CA TYR A 45 3.11 -11.30 -19.60
C TYR A 45 3.30 -12.28 -18.44
N ALA A 46 2.28 -13.10 -18.16
CA ALA A 46 2.33 -14.12 -17.13
C ALA A 46 1.47 -15.34 -17.50
N ASP A 47 1.89 -16.52 -17.05
CA ASP A 47 1.19 -17.78 -17.31
C ASP A 47 -0.01 -17.99 -16.36
N LEU A 48 -1.01 -17.12 -16.50
CA LEU A 48 -2.21 -17.03 -15.67
C LEU A 48 -3.35 -16.33 -16.40
N TYR A 49 -4.58 -16.63 -16.01
CA TYR A 49 -5.78 -15.98 -16.53
C TYR A 49 -6.03 -14.61 -15.88
N VAL A 50 -6.40 -13.62 -16.70
CA VAL A 50 -6.83 -12.27 -16.32
C VAL A 50 -8.20 -11.98 -16.91
N CYS A 51 -8.96 -11.02 -16.36
CA CYS A 51 -10.27 -10.69 -16.92
C CYS A 51 -10.16 -10.13 -18.35
N ASP A 52 -11.24 -10.22 -19.12
CA ASP A 52 -11.26 -9.83 -20.54
C ASP A 52 -10.82 -8.38 -20.77
N GLU A 53 -11.24 -7.45 -19.90
CA GLU A 53 -10.84 -6.04 -19.92
C GLU A 53 -9.31 -5.90 -19.77
N CYS A 54 -8.71 -6.66 -18.84
CA CYS A 54 -7.27 -6.69 -18.65
C CYS A 54 -6.55 -7.30 -19.85
N GLY A 55 -7.06 -8.41 -20.41
CA GLY A 55 -6.45 -9.05 -21.59
C GLY A 55 -6.47 -8.15 -22.83
N MET A 56 -7.57 -7.42 -23.06
CA MET A 56 -7.66 -6.40 -24.11
C MET A 56 -6.70 -5.24 -23.86
N THR A 57 -6.61 -4.76 -22.61
CA THR A 57 -5.66 -3.71 -22.25
C THR A 57 -4.22 -4.15 -22.48
N GLU A 58 -3.88 -5.40 -22.15
CA GLU A 58 -2.55 -5.97 -22.43
C GLU A 58 -2.25 -5.96 -23.94
N ALA A 59 -3.19 -6.41 -24.77
CA ALA A 59 -3.00 -6.38 -26.22
C ALA A 59 -2.79 -4.96 -26.77
N MET A 60 -3.54 -3.97 -26.28
CA MET A 60 -3.40 -2.58 -26.69
C MET A 60 -2.04 -2.00 -26.25
N LEU A 61 -1.64 -2.21 -25.00
CA LEU A 61 -0.35 -1.74 -24.47
C LEU A 61 0.84 -2.42 -25.16
N ASP A 62 0.71 -3.69 -25.51
CA ASP A 62 1.72 -4.43 -26.27
C ASP A 62 1.93 -3.82 -27.66
N MET A 63 0.82 -3.52 -28.36
CA MET A 63 0.85 -2.84 -29.65
C MET A 63 1.56 -1.47 -29.57
N MET A 64 1.35 -0.75 -28.47
CA MET A 64 2.00 0.55 -28.20
C MET A 64 3.45 0.42 -27.69
N ARG A 65 3.98 -0.81 -27.54
CA ARG A 65 5.29 -1.10 -26.91
C ARG A 65 5.44 -0.50 -25.52
N ASN A 66 4.35 -0.46 -24.76
CA ASN A 66 4.31 0.11 -23.41
C ASN A 66 3.62 -0.85 -22.42
N PRO A 67 4.16 -2.07 -22.23
CA PRO A 67 3.56 -3.05 -21.33
C PRO A 67 3.53 -2.53 -19.89
N LEU A 68 2.47 -2.85 -19.15
CA LEU A 68 2.40 -2.54 -17.72
C LEU A 68 3.35 -3.48 -16.95
N PRO A 69 4.36 -2.96 -16.22
CA PRO A 69 5.27 -3.79 -15.44
C PRO A 69 4.52 -4.64 -14.40
N LEU A 70 4.99 -5.87 -14.14
CA LEU A 70 4.34 -6.81 -13.22
C LEU A 70 4.21 -6.22 -11.82
N GLU A 71 5.18 -5.45 -11.36
CA GLU A 71 5.17 -4.77 -10.05
C GLU A 71 3.97 -3.84 -9.88
N GLN A 72 3.37 -3.38 -10.98
CA GLN A 72 2.21 -2.48 -10.97
C GLN A 72 0.87 -3.21 -11.03
N TRP A 73 0.86 -4.53 -11.13
CA TRP A 73 -0.36 -5.33 -11.06
C TRP A 73 -0.91 -5.36 -9.63
N ALA A 74 -2.22 -5.46 -9.46
CA ALA A 74 -2.87 -5.44 -8.17
C ALA A 74 -2.35 -6.49 -7.17
N VAL A 75 -1.95 -7.66 -7.66
CA VAL A 75 -1.42 -8.74 -6.80
C VAL A 75 0.03 -8.54 -6.34
N PHE A 76 0.77 -7.64 -7.02
CA PHE A 76 2.17 -7.30 -6.71
C PHE A 76 2.32 -5.90 -6.13
N LYS A 77 1.38 -5.01 -6.45
CA LYS A 77 1.16 -3.80 -5.67
C LYS A 77 0.98 -4.25 -4.24
N ASN A 78 1.79 -3.67 -3.37
CA ASN A 78 1.52 -3.63 -1.95
C ASN A 78 0.22 -2.82 -1.77
N THR A 79 -0.90 -3.47 -2.08
CA THR A 79 -2.29 -3.05 -1.92
C THR A 79 -3.06 -4.27 -1.45
N GLY A 80 -2.47 -5.06 -0.55
CA GLY A 80 -3.25 -5.97 0.27
C GLY A 80 -4.22 -5.17 1.14
N PRO A 81 -5.24 -5.83 1.74
CA PRO A 81 -6.03 -5.24 2.84
C PRO A 81 -5.16 -4.72 3.99
N GLU A 82 -3.90 -5.16 4.02
CA GLU A 82 -2.82 -4.65 4.83
C GLU A 82 -2.53 -3.14 4.71
N LEU A 83 -2.98 -2.52 3.63
CA LEU A 83 -2.67 -1.13 3.28
C LEU A 83 -3.92 -0.31 2.99
N ASP A 84 -5.11 -0.91 3.11
CA ASP A 84 -6.37 -0.19 3.12
C ASP A 84 -6.74 0.22 4.55
N PHE A 85 -5.96 1.15 5.09
CA PHE A 85 -6.18 1.72 6.42
C PHE A 85 -7.61 2.29 6.56
N LYS A 86 -8.24 2.70 5.46
CA LYS A 86 -9.61 3.25 5.45
C LYS A 86 -10.68 2.20 5.73
N ALA A 87 -10.38 0.92 5.55
CA ALA A 87 -11.28 -0.19 5.89
C ALA A 87 -11.11 -0.69 7.34
N LEU A 88 -10.03 -0.28 8.02
CA LEU A 88 -9.72 -0.66 9.40
C LEU A 88 -10.37 0.31 10.39
N SER A 89 -10.69 -0.17 11.59
CA SER A 89 -11.01 0.69 12.74
C SER A 89 -9.77 1.45 13.21
N MET A 90 -9.97 2.55 13.95
CA MET A 90 -8.87 3.29 14.56
C MET A 90 -7.96 2.40 15.42
N GLN A 91 -8.50 1.43 16.18
CA GLN A 91 -7.68 0.52 16.99
C GLN A 91 -6.81 -0.41 16.14
N GLU A 92 -7.36 -0.96 15.06
CA GLU A 92 -6.61 -1.79 14.11
C GLU A 92 -5.50 -0.99 13.41
N VAL A 93 -5.79 0.26 13.02
CA VAL A 93 -4.80 1.20 12.49
C VAL A 93 -3.69 1.44 13.51
N VAL A 94 -4.01 1.75 14.76
CA VAL A 94 -3.01 1.97 15.83
C VAL A 94 -2.11 0.75 16.00
N GLY A 95 -2.68 -0.44 16.16
CA GLY A 95 -1.91 -1.67 16.31
C GLY A 95 -0.97 -1.91 15.12
N ARG A 96 -1.44 -1.62 13.91
CA ARG A 96 -0.65 -1.81 12.69
C ARG A 96 0.48 -0.81 12.56
N VAL A 97 0.22 0.47 12.81
CA VAL A 97 1.25 1.52 12.73
C VAL A 97 2.31 1.28 13.82
N LEU A 98 1.89 1.02 15.06
CA LEU A 98 2.83 0.79 16.15
C LEU A 98 3.66 -0.50 15.96
N GLY A 99 3.07 -1.54 15.37
CA GLY A 99 3.76 -2.82 15.12
C GLY A 99 4.67 -2.85 13.91
N SER A 100 4.56 -1.91 12.95
CA SER A 100 5.29 -2.00 11.67
C SER A 100 5.96 -0.71 11.18
N GLN A 101 5.55 0.46 11.66
CA GLN A 101 6.03 1.76 11.15
C GLN A 101 6.72 2.62 12.21
N THR A 102 6.71 2.21 13.49
CA THR A 102 7.29 2.97 14.61
C THR A 102 8.74 3.38 14.37
N GLU A 103 9.60 2.44 13.96
CA GLU A 103 11.03 2.73 13.76
C GLU A 103 11.26 3.76 12.65
N GLU A 104 10.51 3.64 11.55
CA GLU A 104 10.63 4.56 10.42
C GLU A 104 10.11 5.96 10.78
N LEU A 105 8.99 6.05 11.50
CA LEU A 105 8.47 7.34 12.00
C LEU A 105 9.46 8.02 12.97
N LEU A 106 10.06 7.26 13.89
CA LEU A 106 11.11 7.76 14.79
C LEU A 106 12.34 8.24 14.02
N ARG A 107 12.74 7.49 12.97
CA ARG A 107 13.87 7.86 12.10
C ARG A 107 13.59 9.18 11.37
N LEU A 108 12.41 9.34 10.79
CA LEU A 108 11.99 10.56 10.08
C LEU A 108 11.95 11.76 11.04
N HIS A 109 11.36 11.61 12.22
CA HIS A 109 11.31 12.68 13.22
C HIS A 109 12.70 13.05 13.74
N ARG A 110 13.57 12.07 14.03
CA ARG A 110 14.95 12.33 14.43
C ARG A 110 15.73 13.07 13.35
N ALA A 111 15.57 12.67 12.08
CA ALA A 111 16.19 13.36 10.95
C ALA A 111 15.69 14.81 10.83
N TRP A 112 14.40 15.05 11.12
CA TRP A 112 13.84 16.40 11.14
C TRP A 112 14.40 17.26 12.28
N VAL A 113 14.44 16.73 13.50
CA VAL A 113 14.89 17.49 14.68
C VAL A 113 16.39 17.80 14.61
N LEU A 114 17.21 16.88 14.09
CA LEU A 114 18.67 17.02 13.98
C LEU A 114 19.13 17.55 12.62
N ARG A 115 18.21 18.09 11.81
CA ARG A 115 18.53 18.56 10.45
C ARG A 115 19.56 19.69 10.47
N THR A 116 20.43 19.71 9.48
CA THR A 116 21.26 20.88 9.15
C THR A 116 20.49 21.82 8.23
N ASP A 117 20.93 23.08 8.16
CA ASP A 117 20.30 24.09 7.32
C ASP A 117 20.22 23.62 5.84
N GLY A 118 19.07 23.83 5.20
CA GLY A 118 18.83 23.49 3.79
C GLY A 118 17.79 22.39 3.51
N HIS A 119 17.34 21.65 4.53
CA HIS A 119 16.25 20.67 4.37
C HIS A 119 14.87 21.32 4.57
N THR A 120 13.99 21.21 3.56
CA THR A 120 12.60 21.66 3.64
C THR A 120 11.70 20.59 4.25
N PHE A 121 10.64 21.01 4.94
CA PHE A 121 9.66 20.07 5.49
C PHE A 121 8.90 19.30 4.40
N ASP A 122 8.64 19.94 3.25
CA ASP A 122 7.94 19.29 2.14
C ASP A 122 8.71 18.08 1.59
N ALA A 123 10.04 18.17 1.49
CA ALA A 123 10.87 17.04 1.10
C ALA A 123 10.75 15.86 2.09
N LEU A 124 10.71 16.17 3.40
CA LEU A 124 10.50 15.15 4.43
C LEU A 124 9.10 14.55 4.35
N ARG A 125 8.06 15.37 4.12
CA ARG A 125 6.68 14.91 3.93
C ARG A 125 6.59 13.94 2.75
N GLU A 126 7.17 14.27 1.60
CA GLU A 126 7.20 13.36 0.44
C GLU A 126 7.90 12.05 0.75
N GLN A 127 9.02 12.10 1.48
CA GLN A 127 9.72 10.89 1.91
C GLN A 127 8.85 10.03 2.84
N ALA A 128 8.15 10.64 3.79
CA ALA A 128 7.24 9.94 4.70
C ALA A 128 6.08 9.27 3.95
N LEU A 129 5.45 9.96 2.99
CA LEU A 129 4.38 9.42 2.16
C LEU A 129 4.83 8.20 1.33
N LYS A 130 6.10 8.15 0.93
CA LYS A 130 6.70 7.02 0.21
C LYS A 130 7.10 5.86 1.13
N ALA A 131 7.58 6.17 2.33
CA ALA A 131 8.16 5.19 3.25
C ALA A 131 7.14 4.54 4.20
N CYS A 132 6.10 5.27 4.59
CA CYS A 132 5.11 4.85 5.59
C CYS A 132 3.80 4.45 4.89
N PRO A 133 3.45 3.16 4.84
CA PRO A 133 2.26 2.76 4.12
C PRO A 133 0.97 3.23 4.81
N GLY A 134 0.03 3.80 4.05
CA GLY A 134 -1.26 4.27 4.55
C GLY A 134 -1.25 5.62 5.25
N ILE A 135 -0.09 6.27 5.37
CA ILE A 135 0.01 7.65 5.83
C ILE A 135 -0.69 8.58 4.82
N MET A 136 -1.53 9.46 5.32
CA MET A 136 -2.27 10.45 4.53
C MET A 136 -1.54 11.78 4.44
N ASP A 137 -0.86 12.16 5.52
CA ASP A 137 -0.14 13.42 5.64
C ASP A 137 0.89 13.35 6.77
N LEU A 138 1.91 14.19 6.68
CA LEU A 138 2.86 14.49 7.75
C LEU A 138 2.75 15.99 8.05
N ARG A 139 2.47 16.35 9.30
CA ARG A 139 2.40 17.75 9.76
C ARG A 139 3.64 18.11 10.53
N GLU A 140 4.07 19.37 10.43
CA GLU A 140 5.31 19.85 11.03
C GLU A 140 5.12 20.28 12.49
N ASN A 141 4.00 20.96 12.78
CA ASN A 141 3.75 21.52 14.11
C ASN A 141 2.27 21.37 14.53
N PRO A 142 1.95 20.47 15.48
CA PRO A 142 2.86 19.47 16.06
C PRO A 142 3.32 18.45 15.02
N PHE A 143 4.50 17.86 15.21
CA PHE A 143 5.00 16.82 14.30
C PHE A 143 4.12 15.57 14.39
N CYS A 144 3.34 15.29 13.34
CA CYS A 144 2.40 14.17 13.40
C CYS A 144 2.16 13.49 12.05
N ALA A 145 2.16 12.16 12.08
CA ALA A 145 1.72 11.33 10.96
C ALA A 145 0.22 11.08 11.06
N VAL A 146 -0.51 11.36 9.99
CA VAL A 146 -1.97 11.28 9.92
C VAL A 146 -2.37 10.03 9.17
N TYR A 147 -3.26 9.23 9.75
CA TYR A 147 -3.86 8.06 9.12
C TYR A 147 -5.38 8.18 9.13
N ARG A 148 -6.04 7.67 8.09
CA ARG A 148 -7.49 7.62 8.00
C ARG A 148 -7.98 6.19 8.23
N ALA A 149 -8.88 6.03 9.20
CA ALA A 149 -9.60 4.81 9.51
C ALA A 149 -11.06 4.90 9.01
N LYS A 150 -11.83 3.80 9.11
CA LYS A 150 -13.24 3.76 8.74
C LYS A 150 -14.14 4.58 9.67
N ASP A 151 -13.72 4.74 10.92
CA ASP A 151 -14.48 5.33 12.04
C ASP A 151 -13.85 6.62 12.58
N GLY A 152 -12.79 7.13 11.94
CA GLY A 152 -12.06 8.29 12.43
C GLY A 152 -10.70 8.52 11.77
N GLN A 153 -9.92 9.38 12.40
CA GLN A 153 -8.51 9.60 12.08
C GLN A 153 -7.64 9.15 13.25
N VAL A 154 -6.47 8.61 12.92
CA VAL A 154 -5.43 8.29 13.91
C VAL A 154 -4.26 9.23 13.68
N LEU A 155 -3.84 9.93 14.72
CA LEU A 155 -2.67 10.80 14.71
C LEU A 155 -1.56 10.14 15.53
N ILE A 156 -0.42 9.92 14.90
CA ILE A 156 0.80 9.50 15.59
C ILE A 156 1.64 10.77 15.78
N ARG A 157 1.60 11.33 16.99
CA ARG A 157 2.39 12.50 17.37
C ARG A 157 3.77 12.06 17.83
N LEU A 158 4.80 12.71 17.30
CA LEU A 158 6.17 12.52 17.75
C LEU A 158 6.66 13.80 18.42
N ARG A 159 7.29 13.65 19.58
CA ARG A 159 7.85 14.76 20.35
C ARG A 159 9.30 14.46 20.72
N TRP A 160 10.15 15.47 20.66
CA TRP A 160 11.52 15.38 21.16
C TRP A 160 11.56 15.77 22.64
N ASP A 161 12.11 14.92 23.50
CA ASP A 161 12.27 15.20 24.95
C ASP A 161 13.62 15.83 25.31
N GLY A 162 14.53 15.98 24.33
CA GLY A 162 15.91 16.42 24.52
C GLY A 162 16.94 15.32 24.24
N ASN A 163 16.57 14.06 24.41
CA ASN A 163 17.45 12.90 24.25
C ASN A 163 16.91 11.88 23.24
N LYS A 164 15.59 11.66 23.21
CA LYS A 164 14.91 10.72 22.33
C LYS A 164 13.59 11.28 21.80
N SER A 165 13.09 10.62 20.76
CA SER A 165 11.74 10.85 20.24
C SER A 165 10.75 9.96 20.98
N GLU A 166 9.67 10.55 21.47
CA GLU A 166 8.56 9.87 22.13
C GLU A 166 7.32 9.87 21.21
N ILE A 167 6.54 8.80 21.24
CA ILE A 167 5.31 8.67 20.46
C ILE A 167 4.10 8.81 21.38
N ALA A 168 3.14 9.63 20.96
CA ALA A 168 1.78 9.66 21.47
C ALA A 168 0.79 9.36 20.35
N VAL A 169 -0.32 8.71 20.69
CA VAL A 169 -1.35 8.32 19.72
C VAL A 169 -2.66 9.01 20.10
N ASP A 170 -3.29 9.67 19.14
CA ASP A 170 -4.64 10.20 19.29
C ASP A 170 -5.59 9.57 18.29
N THR A 171 -6.78 9.25 18.77
CA THR A 171 -7.89 8.78 17.95
C THR A 171 -8.97 9.87 17.91
N LEU A 172 -9.31 10.29 16.69
CA LEU A 172 -10.28 11.34 16.43
C LEU A 172 -11.49 10.72 15.72
N PRO A 173 -12.56 10.37 16.45
CA PRO A 173 -13.75 9.77 15.84
C PRO A 173 -14.43 10.74 14.87
N GLU A 174 -14.98 10.23 13.77
CA GLU A 174 -15.82 11.04 12.90
C GLU A 174 -17.14 11.36 13.62
N LYS A 175 -17.52 12.64 13.68
CA LYS A 175 -18.81 13.05 14.24
C LYS A 175 -19.92 12.43 13.39
N LYS A 176 -20.69 11.51 13.99
CA LYS A 176 -21.96 11.06 13.40
C LYS A 176 -22.87 12.30 13.30
N LYS A 177 -23.21 12.68 12.06
CA LYS A 177 -24.27 13.65 11.79
C LYS A 177 -25.63 13.03 12.08
#